data_AF-A0A0K8QX49-F1
#
_entry.id   AF-A0A0K8QX49-F1
#
_cell.length_a   1.000
_cell.length_b   1.000
_cell.length_c   1.000
_cell.angle_alpha   90.00
_cell.angle_beta   90.00
_cell.angle_gamma   90.00
#
_symmetry.space_group_name_H-M   'P 1'
#
loop_
_entity.id
_entity.type
_entity.pdbx_description
1 polymer ?
#
loop_
_entity_poly.entity_id
_entity_poly.type
_entity_poly.pdbx_seq_one_letter_code
_entity_poly.pdbx_strand_id
1 'polypeptide(L)'
;METKPELTRRKFLKTGVVSGVAVAGAGMLPSCGTETSTEKRSYFPVFLDESFDPQSGVAGLLFSQVGYEPNLPVRVLVRLPDKALLPEPATCVLVPTSKEKEHRTDCRYWGEIWKSHWWIAEFDSLDEEGEWDLEVRSGSMVVFRDSGLEVKRNILWDSTLKWSGVDMLERRRHFTGVGAGWQDAGTLWVESPAQSSMVIALAEVLEKSSGRIDPKMEKRIHEQMACGCDYLVLTQNKARELGFEAGAMSHDVLQHASDILPHDASKAVVALMNAVRLLPGSFQEKKAVYESTAKLAFGWLVNKAKPMGDYGYVKMQRGISERVVIPDDEWPTRDILTMLRASMEMVKGGDDSAEPLVFDYANQVLSRQIPKEKSIHGFYGHFYEYSSLPHAEPSWTHGIVPGEGGAQFGTDMGGIYPNFLMPFIELLEWYPNHDDAVKWKDCLNDFTYGYLVPACEANPFYLVPQGIFIEDGPIWFCGTFHGTNCIYGYTAALALELSKLFNDLKLRHIAYANLQWLAGLNAGITRSALSKGSVVYSMDLPEGMALPVSMICHVGKRWAGTWFQTRGVICNGFSTGEQFKYDVEPKRENDGPFSFTDEDWIPHSAGWLTGIIRL
;
A
#
# COMPACT_ATOMS: atom_id res chain seq x y z
N MET A 1 -23.25 39.15 -25.96
CA MET A 1 -22.28 38.31 -25.23
C MET A 1 -22.89 36.94 -25.09
N GLU A 2 -22.60 36.06 -26.05
CA GLU A 2 -23.14 34.71 -26.10
C GLU A 2 -22.24 33.76 -25.29
N THR A 3 -22.85 33.08 -24.33
CA THR A 3 -22.23 32.06 -23.49
C THR A 3 -21.94 30.80 -24.30
N LYS A 4 -20.66 30.39 -24.37
CA LYS A 4 -20.26 29.11 -24.95
C LYS A 4 -20.80 27.95 -24.10
N PRO A 5 -21.30 26.86 -24.72
CA PRO A 5 -21.75 25.68 -23.98
C PRO A 5 -20.55 24.87 -23.48
N GLU A 6 -20.58 24.49 -22.19
CA GLU A 6 -19.65 23.53 -21.60
C GLU A 6 -19.85 22.14 -22.21
N LEU A 7 -18.80 21.62 -22.83
CA LEU A 7 -18.73 20.24 -23.29
C LEU A 7 -18.28 19.35 -22.11
N THR A 8 -19.23 18.65 -21.51
CA THR A 8 -18.90 17.62 -20.50
C THR A 8 -18.32 16.37 -21.17
N ARG A 9 -17.25 15.82 -20.58
CA ARG A 9 -16.48 14.63 -21.02
C ARG A 9 -17.37 13.42 -21.40
N ARG A 10 -18.58 13.33 -20.85
CA ARG A 10 -19.58 12.27 -21.14
C ARG A 10 -20.06 12.24 -22.60
N LYS A 11 -19.98 13.33 -23.36
CA LYS A 11 -20.39 13.34 -24.79
C LYS A 11 -19.28 12.92 -25.76
N PHE A 12 -18.01 12.97 -25.35
CA PHE A 12 -16.89 12.63 -26.23
C PHE A 12 -16.79 11.11 -26.50
N LEU A 13 -17.21 10.28 -25.53
CA LEU A 13 -17.18 8.82 -25.65
C LEU A 13 -18.33 8.21 -26.47
N LYS A 14 -19.38 8.99 -26.82
CA LYS A 14 -20.51 8.50 -27.63
C LYS A 14 -20.35 8.68 -29.13
N THR A 15 -19.33 9.41 -29.59
CA THR A 15 -19.08 9.68 -31.01
C THR A 15 -18.03 8.76 -31.66
N GLY A 16 -17.50 7.78 -30.92
CA GLY A 16 -16.44 6.86 -31.39
C GLY A 16 -16.91 5.54 -32.02
N VAL A 17 -18.22 5.36 -32.28
CA VAL A 17 -18.76 4.07 -32.77
C VAL A 17 -19.68 4.29 -33.97
N VAL A 18 -19.17 4.85 -35.08
CA VAL A 18 -19.77 4.67 -36.42
C VAL A 18 -18.69 4.90 -37.50
N SER A 19 -17.80 3.94 -37.75
CA SER A 19 -17.21 3.72 -39.09
C SER A 19 -16.57 2.33 -39.16
N GLY A 20 -17.14 1.41 -39.92
CA GLY A 20 -16.54 0.09 -40.17
C GLY A 20 -17.54 -0.95 -40.68
N VAL A 21 -18.07 -0.76 -41.89
CA VAL A 21 -18.85 -1.78 -42.61
C VAL A 21 -18.04 -2.29 -43.81
N ALA A 22 -18.07 -3.62 -43.97
CA ALA A 22 -17.67 -4.46 -45.12
C ALA A 22 -16.15 -4.56 -45.41
N VAL A 23 -15.56 -5.76 -45.55
CA VAL A 23 -15.92 -6.82 -46.50
C VAL A 23 -15.76 -8.23 -45.89
N ALA A 24 -16.81 -9.04 -46.04
CA ALA A 24 -16.79 -10.48 -45.79
C ALA A 24 -16.31 -11.24 -47.03
N GLY A 25 -15.36 -12.14 -46.85
CA GLY A 25 -14.94 -13.14 -47.83
C GLY A 25 -14.87 -14.50 -47.14
N ALA A 26 -15.79 -15.39 -47.52
CA ALA A 26 -15.98 -16.71 -46.95
C ALA A 26 -14.84 -17.67 -47.31
N GLY A 27 -14.35 -18.41 -46.30
CA GLY A 27 -13.49 -19.58 -46.46
C GLY A 27 -13.82 -20.58 -45.36
N MET A 28 -14.65 -21.57 -45.69
CA MET A 28 -14.96 -22.71 -44.82
C MET A 28 -13.71 -23.59 -44.65
N LEU A 29 -13.37 -23.92 -43.40
CA LEU A 29 -12.53 -25.07 -43.06
C LEU A 29 -13.25 -25.92 -42.00
N PRO A 30 -13.22 -27.25 -42.11
CA PRO A 30 -14.05 -28.14 -41.31
C PRO A 30 -13.50 -28.33 -39.89
N SER A 31 -14.41 -28.38 -38.94
CA SER A 31 -14.18 -28.75 -37.55
C SER A 31 -13.82 -30.24 -37.43
N CYS A 32 -12.74 -30.56 -36.71
CA CYS A 32 -12.54 -31.86 -36.08
C CYS A 32 -11.77 -31.66 -34.77
N GLY A 33 -12.41 -31.98 -33.64
CA GLY A 33 -11.83 -31.89 -32.30
C GLY A 33 -12.88 -31.59 -31.25
N THR A 34 -13.78 -32.53 -30.97
CA THR A 34 -14.64 -32.50 -29.78
C THR A 34 -13.82 -32.90 -28.56
N GLU A 35 -13.01 -31.98 -28.06
CA GLU A 35 -12.82 -31.92 -26.61
C GLU A 35 -14.09 -31.29 -26.07
N THR A 36 -14.82 -32.02 -25.24
CA THR A 36 -15.89 -31.46 -24.42
C THR A 36 -15.24 -30.43 -23.51
N SER A 37 -15.18 -29.17 -23.96
CA SER A 37 -14.90 -28.05 -23.08
C SER A 37 -15.99 -28.07 -22.03
N THR A 38 -15.65 -28.52 -20.83
CA THR A 38 -16.46 -28.26 -19.64
C THR A 38 -16.67 -26.75 -19.60
N GLU A 39 -17.87 -26.29 -19.94
CA GLU A 39 -18.22 -24.88 -19.82
C GLU A 39 -17.85 -24.44 -18.40
N LYS A 40 -16.84 -23.56 -18.28
CA LYS A 40 -16.46 -22.99 -16.99
C LYS A 40 -17.70 -22.28 -16.45
N ARG A 41 -18.31 -22.86 -15.40
CA ARG A 41 -19.45 -22.26 -14.71
C ARG A 41 -18.97 -21.00 -14.02
N SER A 42 -19.34 -19.84 -14.55
CA SER A 42 -19.12 -18.57 -13.86
C SER A 42 -20.25 -18.39 -12.85
N TYR A 43 -19.97 -18.67 -11.57
CA TYR A 43 -20.87 -18.29 -10.49
C TYR A 43 -20.65 -16.82 -10.16
N PHE A 44 -21.74 -16.07 -10.04
CA PHE A 44 -21.70 -14.81 -9.29
C PHE A 44 -21.81 -15.17 -7.81
N PRO A 45 -21.00 -14.60 -6.90
CA PRO A 45 -21.16 -14.85 -5.48
C PRO A 45 -22.53 -14.38 -5.03
N VAL A 46 -23.35 -15.32 -4.56
CA VAL A 46 -24.72 -15.08 -4.09
C VAL A 46 -24.86 -15.75 -2.74
N PHE A 47 -25.43 -15.02 -1.77
CA PHE A 47 -25.94 -15.63 -0.56
C PHE A 47 -27.29 -16.28 -0.88
N LEU A 48 -27.38 -17.58 -0.66
CA LEU A 48 -28.49 -18.42 -1.14
C LEU A 48 -29.59 -18.63 -0.11
N ASP A 49 -29.43 -18.14 1.12
CA ASP A 49 -30.46 -18.27 2.15
C ASP A 49 -31.57 -17.23 1.95
N GLU A 50 -32.81 -17.71 1.82
CA GLU A 50 -34.00 -16.88 1.58
C GLU A 50 -34.34 -15.95 2.75
N SER A 51 -33.78 -16.17 3.94
CA SER A 51 -33.98 -15.32 5.12
C SER A 51 -33.18 -14.01 5.08
N PHE A 52 -32.24 -13.86 4.14
CA PHE A 52 -31.44 -12.64 4.03
C PHE A 52 -32.22 -11.47 3.45
N ASP A 53 -32.26 -10.39 4.23
CA ASP A 53 -32.71 -9.08 3.77
C ASP A 53 -31.49 -8.20 3.45
N PRO A 54 -31.27 -7.78 2.19
CA PRO A 54 -30.23 -6.82 1.81
C PRO A 54 -30.26 -5.49 2.58
N GLN A 55 -31.41 -5.12 3.16
CA GLN A 55 -31.53 -3.92 4.00
C GLN A 55 -30.96 -4.11 5.42
N SER A 56 -30.79 -5.36 5.87
CA SER A 56 -30.21 -5.66 7.18
C SER A 56 -28.70 -5.46 7.22
N GLY A 57 -28.04 -5.38 6.06
CA GLY A 57 -26.62 -5.09 5.91
C GLY A 57 -26.00 -5.90 4.77
N VAL A 58 -24.74 -6.32 4.92
CA VAL A 58 -23.96 -6.88 3.80
C VAL A 58 -23.51 -8.32 3.99
N ALA A 59 -23.70 -9.12 2.95
CA ALA A 59 -23.25 -10.50 2.83
C ALA A 59 -22.09 -10.60 1.83
N GLY A 60 -21.03 -11.32 2.17
CA GLY A 60 -19.88 -11.50 1.29
C GLY A 60 -19.12 -12.81 1.53
N LEU A 61 -18.75 -13.47 0.43
CA LEU A 61 -17.79 -14.56 0.40
C LEU A 61 -16.48 -14.01 -0.18
N LEU A 62 -15.45 -13.94 0.67
CA LEU A 62 -14.25 -13.14 0.44
C LEU A 62 -13.02 -14.04 0.36
N PHE A 63 -12.28 -13.95 -0.74
CA PHE A 63 -11.02 -14.67 -0.97
C PHE A 63 -10.15 -13.87 -1.95
N SER A 64 -8.87 -14.21 -2.05
CA SER A 64 -7.93 -13.55 -2.96
C SER A 64 -8.43 -13.65 -4.40
N GLN A 65 -8.38 -12.53 -5.11
CA GLN A 65 -8.76 -12.49 -6.52
C GLN A 65 -7.56 -12.68 -7.44
N VAL A 66 -6.33 -12.57 -6.92
CA VAL A 66 -5.11 -12.95 -7.64
C VAL A 66 -4.77 -14.42 -7.40
N GLY A 67 -4.90 -14.90 -6.15
CA GLY A 67 -4.66 -16.29 -5.77
C GLY A 67 -3.76 -16.43 -4.54
N TYR A 68 -3.41 -17.67 -4.21
CA TYR A 68 -2.61 -18.03 -3.03
C TYR A 68 -1.32 -18.77 -3.40
N GLU A 69 -0.34 -18.68 -2.50
CA GLU A 69 0.94 -19.36 -2.59
C GLU A 69 0.84 -20.73 -1.90
N PRO A 70 1.46 -21.78 -2.45
CA PRO A 70 1.54 -23.06 -1.78
C PRO A 70 2.25 -22.95 -0.43
N ASN A 71 1.89 -23.78 0.54
CA ASN A 71 2.43 -23.79 1.91
C ASN A 71 2.18 -22.49 2.72
N LEU A 72 1.40 -21.54 2.21
CA LEU A 72 0.87 -20.42 2.99
C LEU A 72 -0.63 -20.62 3.25
N PRO A 73 -1.20 -20.00 4.32
CA PRO A 73 -2.60 -20.17 4.63
C PRO A 73 -3.51 -19.70 3.50
N VAL A 74 -4.38 -20.58 3.02
CA VAL A 74 -5.51 -20.20 2.16
C VAL A 74 -6.67 -19.82 3.06
N ARG A 75 -6.98 -18.53 3.11
CA ARG A 75 -8.00 -17.95 4.00
C ARG A 75 -9.20 -17.50 3.20
N VAL A 76 -10.37 -17.97 3.58
CA VAL A 76 -11.67 -17.57 3.05
C VAL A 76 -12.46 -16.95 4.20
N LEU A 77 -12.96 -15.73 3.98
CA LEU A 77 -13.73 -15.00 4.97
C LEU A 77 -15.19 -14.91 4.55
N VAL A 78 -16.08 -15.07 5.53
CA VAL A 78 -17.51 -14.80 5.37
C VAL A 78 -17.85 -13.57 6.18
N ARG A 79 -18.53 -12.61 5.54
CA ARG A 79 -19.06 -11.39 6.14
C ARG A 79 -20.57 -11.45 6.12
N LEU A 80 -21.23 -11.25 7.26
CA LEU A 80 -22.70 -11.18 7.35
C LEU A 80 -23.13 -10.06 8.32
N PRO A 81 -24.34 -9.52 8.18
CA PRO A 81 -24.84 -8.49 9.08
C PRO A 81 -25.34 -9.02 10.43
N ASP A 82 -25.61 -10.32 10.53
CA ASP A 82 -26.11 -10.97 11.73
C ASP A 82 -25.41 -12.33 11.91
N LYS A 83 -25.00 -12.63 13.14
CA LYS A 83 -24.45 -13.92 13.54
C LYS A 83 -25.38 -15.10 13.22
N ALA A 84 -26.70 -14.91 13.31
CA ALA A 84 -27.68 -15.97 13.14
C ALA A 84 -27.79 -16.49 11.70
N LEU A 85 -27.33 -15.73 10.70
CA LEU A 85 -27.38 -16.09 9.28
C LEU A 85 -26.39 -17.20 8.89
N LEU A 86 -25.41 -17.50 9.74
CA LEU A 86 -24.51 -18.63 9.56
C LEU A 86 -24.33 -19.39 10.89
N PRO A 87 -25.28 -20.28 11.24
CA PRO A 87 -25.20 -21.05 12.47
C PRO A 87 -24.05 -22.06 12.41
N GLU A 88 -23.46 -22.34 13.57
CA GLU A 88 -22.45 -23.38 13.71
C GLU A 88 -23.11 -24.76 13.89
N PRO A 89 -22.55 -25.85 13.29
CA PRO A 89 -21.33 -25.87 12.50
C PRO A 89 -21.57 -25.48 11.03
N ALA A 90 -20.73 -24.56 10.53
CA ALA A 90 -20.63 -24.24 9.10
C ALA A 90 -19.28 -24.70 8.55
N THR A 91 -19.26 -25.19 7.32
CA THR A 91 -18.04 -25.73 6.68
C THR A 91 -17.78 -25.03 5.35
N CYS A 92 -16.52 -24.75 5.08
CA CYS A 92 -16.04 -24.29 3.79
C CYS A 92 -15.44 -25.46 3.01
N VAL A 93 -15.77 -25.56 1.72
CA VAL A 93 -15.36 -26.64 0.82
C VAL A 93 -14.70 -26.04 -0.42
N LEU A 94 -13.47 -26.46 -0.71
CA LEU A 94 -12.81 -26.22 -2.00
C LEU A 94 -13.16 -27.40 -2.91
N VAL A 95 -14.00 -27.15 -3.90
CA VAL A 95 -14.45 -28.14 -4.89
C VAL A 95 -13.51 -28.10 -6.09
N PRO A 96 -12.84 -29.20 -6.45
CA PRO A 96 -11.85 -29.19 -7.52
C PRO A 96 -12.49 -28.91 -8.88
N THR A 97 -11.83 -28.09 -9.70
CA THR A 97 -12.32 -27.80 -11.07
C THR A 97 -11.82 -28.80 -12.12
N SER A 98 -10.78 -29.57 -11.80
CA SER A 98 -10.16 -30.54 -12.70
C SER A 98 -9.71 -31.82 -11.96
N LYS A 99 -8.41 -31.97 -11.69
CA LYS A 99 -7.80 -33.17 -11.10
C LYS A 99 -7.38 -32.98 -9.64
N GLU A 100 -7.54 -31.77 -9.14
CA GLU A 100 -7.22 -31.37 -7.78
C GLU A 100 -8.06 -32.18 -6.78
N LYS A 101 -7.61 -32.23 -5.52
CA LYS A 101 -8.38 -32.84 -4.44
C LYS A 101 -9.42 -31.85 -3.90
N GLU A 102 -10.51 -32.41 -3.40
CA GLU A 102 -11.46 -31.64 -2.59
C GLU A 102 -10.86 -31.40 -1.20
N HIS A 103 -10.99 -30.17 -0.70
CA HIS A 103 -10.55 -29.79 0.65
C HIS A 103 -11.72 -29.23 1.46
N ARG A 104 -11.70 -29.44 2.78
CA ARG A 104 -12.75 -28.98 3.71
C ARG A 104 -12.14 -28.44 4.99
N THR A 105 -12.72 -27.37 5.53
CA THR A 105 -12.38 -26.80 6.83
C THR A 105 -13.61 -26.17 7.47
N ASP A 106 -13.56 -25.94 8.78
CA ASP A 106 -14.67 -25.30 9.51
C ASP A 106 -14.63 -23.78 9.32
N CYS A 107 -15.80 -23.16 9.19
CA CYS A 107 -15.95 -21.71 9.30
C CYS A 107 -16.02 -21.32 10.77
N ARG A 108 -14.93 -20.82 11.34
CA ARG A 108 -14.87 -20.41 12.75
C ARG A 108 -15.34 -18.97 12.90
N TYR A 109 -16.29 -18.71 13.79
CA TYR A 109 -16.70 -17.34 14.11
C TYR A 109 -15.52 -16.58 14.73
N TRP A 110 -15.11 -15.48 14.07
CA TRP A 110 -14.02 -14.63 14.55
C TRP A 110 -14.54 -13.59 15.54
N GLY A 111 -15.64 -12.90 15.22
CA GLY A 111 -16.15 -11.81 16.03
C GLY A 111 -16.98 -10.81 15.25
N GLU A 112 -17.28 -9.68 15.89
CA GLU A 112 -17.96 -8.54 15.30
C GLU A 112 -17.01 -7.34 15.28
N ILE A 113 -16.83 -6.74 14.11
CA ILE A 113 -16.11 -5.48 13.92
C ILE A 113 -16.62 -4.78 12.66
N TRP A 114 -16.57 -3.45 12.63
CA TRP A 114 -17.01 -2.63 11.49
C TRP A 114 -18.46 -2.91 11.08
N LYS A 115 -19.35 -3.08 12.08
CA LYS A 115 -20.78 -3.34 11.90
C LYS A 115 -21.05 -4.58 11.05
N SER A 116 -20.24 -5.63 11.24
CA SER A 116 -20.36 -6.90 10.53
C SER A 116 -19.84 -8.04 11.40
N HIS A 117 -20.43 -9.22 11.22
CA HIS A 117 -19.99 -10.48 11.80
C HIS A 117 -19.09 -11.22 10.81
N TRP A 118 -18.01 -11.82 11.32
CA TRP A 118 -16.96 -12.43 10.51
C TRP A 118 -16.73 -13.89 10.89
N TRP A 119 -16.58 -14.75 9.88
CA TRP A 119 -16.12 -16.13 10.04
C TRP A 119 -14.90 -16.34 9.15
N ILE A 120 -13.98 -17.18 9.61
CA ILE A 120 -12.75 -17.52 8.90
C ILE A 120 -12.75 -19.02 8.67
N ALA A 121 -12.62 -19.41 7.41
CA ALA A 121 -12.23 -20.74 6.99
C ALA A 121 -10.76 -20.69 6.56
N GLU A 122 -9.92 -21.41 7.29
CA GLU A 122 -8.49 -21.48 7.01
C GLU A 122 -8.13 -22.91 6.61
N PHE A 123 -7.52 -23.04 5.43
CA PHE A 123 -6.93 -24.29 4.97
C PHE A 123 -5.43 -24.18 5.25
N ASP A 124 -5.02 -24.81 6.35
CA ASP A 124 -3.64 -24.84 6.79
C ASP A 124 -2.78 -25.47 5.69
N SER A 125 -1.90 -24.65 5.09
CA SER A 125 -0.93 -25.03 4.05
C SER A 125 -1.49 -25.97 2.98
N LEU A 126 -2.13 -25.39 1.95
CA LEU A 126 -2.48 -26.12 0.73
C LEU A 126 -1.27 -26.16 -0.20
N ASP A 127 -0.71 -27.35 -0.41
CA ASP A 127 0.52 -27.52 -1.21
C ASP A 127 0.26 -27.87 -2.68
N GLU A 128 -0.94 -28.34 -2.99
CA GLU A 128 -1.38 -28.65 -4.36
C GLU A 128 -1.61 -27.33 -5.11
N GLU A 129 -1.05 -27.21 -6.32
CA GLU A 129 -1.37 -26.11 -7.24
C GLU A 129 -2.62 -26.48 -8.05
N GLY A 130 -3.50 -25.51 -8.27
CA GLY A 130 -4.74 -25.74 -9.02
C GLY A 130 -5.77 -24.62 -8.89
N GLU A 131 -6.97 -24.89 -9.38
CA GLU A 131 -8.13 -24.00 -9.32
C GLU A 131 -9.30 -24.72 -8.67
N TRP A 132 -9.95 -24.06 -7.70
CA TRP A 132 -11.12 -24.58 -6.98
C TRP A 132 -12.32 -23.65 -7.10
N ASP A 133 -13.48 -24.28 -7.16
CA ASP A 133 -14.75 -23.66 -6.79
C ASP A 133 -14.88 -23.64 -5.27
N LEU A 134 -15.62 -22.68 -4.74
CA LEU A 134 -15.72 -22.43 -3.31
C LEU A 134 -17.17 -22.54 -2.87
N GLU A 135 -17.45 -23.34 -1.84
CA GLU A 135 -18.76 -23.45 -1.22
C GLU A 135 -18.68 -23.24 0.30
N VAL A 136 -19.62 -22.48 0.85
CA VAL A 136 -19.87 -22.46 2.30
C VAL A 136 -21.19 -23.16 2.55
N ARG A 137 -21.19 -24.11 3.49
CA ARG A 137 -22.34 -24.96 3.81
C ARG A 137 -22.73 -24.83 5.27
N SER A 138 -24.04 -24.76 5.52
CA SER A 138 -24.65 -24.90 6.85
C SER A 138 -25.45 -26.20 6.86
N GLY A 139 -24.93 -27.22 7.55
CA GLY A 139 -25.42 -28.59 7.41
C GLY A 139 -25.31 -29.10 5.95
N SER A 140 -26.43 -29.49 5.34
CA SER A 140 -26.49 -29.93 3.94
C SER A 140 -26.74 -28.80 2.94
N MET A 141 -27.04 -27.59 3.41
CA MET A 141 -27.41 -26.45 2.56
C MET A 141 -26.17 -25.66 2.16
N VAL A 142 -26.02 -25.36 0.87
CA VAL A 142 -25.00 -24.41 0.38
C VAL A 142 -25.54 -23.00 0.54
N VAL A 143 -24.88 -22.18 1.36
CA VAL A 143 -25.30 -20.80 1.66
C VAL A 143 -24.51 -19.77 0.84
N PHE A 144 -23.27 -20.08 0.45
CA PHE A 144 -22.51 -19.30 -0.52
C PHE A 144 -21.85 -20.21 -1.54
N ARG A 145 -21.68 -19.69 -2.75
CA ARG A 145 -20.83 -20.29 -3.80
C ARG A 145 -20.11 -19.22 -4.60
N ASP A 146 -18.85 -19.45 -4.94
CA ASP A 146 -18.08 -18.69 -5.94
C ASP A 146 -17.10 -19.66 -6.66
N SER A 147 -16.34 -19.18 -7.63
CA SER A 147 -15.34 -19.95 -8.39
C SER A 147 -13.98 -19.29 -8.46
N GLY A 148 -12.97 -20.00 -8.97
CA GLY A 148 -11.71 -19.41 -9.39
C GLY A 148 -10.79 -19.01 -8.24
N LEU A 149 -10.85 -19.74 -7.11
CA LEU A 149 -9.78 -19.68 -6.12
C LEU A 149 -8.58 -20.43 -6.70
N GLU A 150 -7.48 -19.72 -6.95
CA GLU A 150 -6.26 -20.28 -7.52
C GLU A 150 -5.18 -20.42 -6.44
N VAL A 151 -4.49 -21.56 -6.39
CA VAL A 151 -3.25 -21.74 -5.63
C VAL A 151 -2.14 -22.10 -6.61
N LYS A 152 -1.06 -21.32 -6.61
CA LYS A 152 0.04 -21.51 -7.54
C LYS A 152 1.29 -20.84 -7.01
N ARG A 153 2.44 -21.49 -7.17
CA ARG A 153 3.73 -20.94 -6.73
C ARG A 153 4.05 -19.63 -7.45
N ASN A 154 4.51 -18.67 -6.66
CA ASN A 154 4.87 -17.32 -7.08
C ASN A 154 3.72 -16.55 -7.74
N ILE A 155 2.46 -16.93 -7.50
CA ILE A 155 1.32 -16.32 -8.21
C ILE A 155 1.24 -14.81 -8.02
N LEU A 156 1.55 -14.30 -6.83
CA LEU A 156 1.52 -12.85 -6.58
C LEU A 156 2.63 -12.15 -7.37
N TRP A 157 3.84 -12.72 -7.35
CA TRP A 157 4.99 -12.20 -8.08
C TRP A 157 4.79 -12.23 -9.60
N ASP A 158 4.48 -13.41 -10.14
CA ASP A 158 4.35 -13.65 -11.58
C ASP A 158 3.20 -12.82 -12.19
N SER A 159 2.13 -12.60 -11.41
CA SER A 159 0.96 -11.85 -11.86
C SER A 159 1.14 -10.34 -11.77
N THR A 160 2.10 -9.81 -11.00
CA THR A 160 2.16 -8.38 -10.67
C THR A 160 3.50 -7.68 -10.92
N LEU A 161 4.65 -8.33 -10.70
CA LEU A 161 5.97 -7.65 -10.71
C LEU A 161 6.16 -6.78 -11.95
N LYS A 162 5.95 -7.37 -13.13
CA LYS A 162 6.10 -6.66 -14.40
C LYS A 162 5.20 -5.43 -14.49
N TRP A 163 3.94 -5.61 -14.12
CA TRP A 163 2.90 -4.62 -14.34
C TRP A 163 3.01 -3.47 -13.34
N SER A 164 3.10 -3.80 -12.05
CA SER A 164 3.22 -2.84 -10.95
C SER A 164 4.62 -2.24 -10.81
N GLY A 165 5.64 -2.90 -11.35
CA GLY A 165 7.04 -2.46 -11.31
C GLY A 165 7.45 -1.58 -12.48
N VAL A 166 7.22 -2.02 -13.72
CA VAL A 166 7.85 -1.39 -14.90
C VAL A 166 6.83 -0.89 -15.92
N ASP A 167 5.88 -1.72 -16.33
CA ASP A 167 4.96 -1.36 -17.42
C ASP A 167 4.09 -0.14 -17.07
N MET A 168 3.63 -0.04 -15.82
CA MET A 168 2.85 1.11 -15.39
C MET A 168 3.68 2.42 -15.34
N LEU A 169 4.97 2.32 -14.97
CA LEU A 169 5.88 3.46 -14.94
C LEU A 169 6.21 3.97 -16.34
N GLU A 170 6.52 3.06 -17.27
CA GLU A 170 6.72 3.40 -18.68
C GLU A 170 5.51 4.15 -19.26
N ARG A 171 4.30 3.73 -18.90
CA ARG A 171 3.08 4.44 -19.30
C ARG A 171 2.96 5.81 -18.63
N ARG A 172 3.13 5.89 -17.31
CA ARG A 172 3.02 7.16 -16.55
C ARG A 172 4.03 8.22 -16.99
N ARG A 173 5.22 7.80 -17.45
CA ARG A 173 6.25 8.71 -17.98
C ARG A 173 5.72 9.60 -19.10
N HIS A 174 4.83 9.07 -19.96
CA HIS A 174 4.28 9.81 -21.10
C HIS A 174 3.39 11.00 -20.71
N PHE A 175 2.93 11.06 -19.46
CA PHE A 175 1.97 12.07 -19.02
C PHE A 175 2.59 13.16 -18.13
N THR A 176 3.88 13.06 -17.82
CA THR A 176 4.58 14.00 -16.92
C THR A 176 4.67 15.42 -17.46
N GLY A 177 4.79 15.60 -18.78
CA GLY A 177 4.99 16.91 -19.41
C GLY A 177 6.37 17.57 -19.17
N VAL A 178 7.24 16.99 -18.33
CA VAL A 178 8.55 17.56 -17.95
C VAL A 178 9.76 16.76 -18.45
N GLY A 179 9.52 15.62 -19.11
CA GLY A 179 10.55 14.81 -19.75
C GLY A 179 11.32 13.85 -18.82
N ALA A 180 11.05 13.89 -17.51
CA ALA A 180 11.60 12.99 -16.49
C ALA A 180 10.51 12.57 -15.48
N GLY A 181 10.79 11.51 -14.71
CA GLY A 181 9.87 10.99 -13.70
C GLY A 181 8.60 10.34 -14.25
N TRP A 182 7.60 10.23 -13.38
CA TRP A 182 6.30 9.60 -13.64
C TRP A 182 5.18 10.42 -13.03
N GLN A 183 4.06 10.56 -13.76
CA GLN A 183 2.87 11.17 -13.19
C GLN A 183 2.41 10.33 -11.99
N ASP A 184 2.25 10.98 -10.87
CA ASP A 184 2.17 10.35 -9.56
C ASP A 184 0.81 9.71 -9.28
N ALA A 185 -0.25 10.50 -9.47
CA ALA A 185 -1.63 10.08 -9.36
C ALA A 185 -2.42 10.52 -10.58
N GLY A 186 -3.75 10.49 -10.55
CA GLY A 186 -4.54 10.90 -11.71
C GLY A 186 -4.52 12.42 -11.98
N THR A 187 -3.99 13.21 -11.04
CA THR A 187 -3.59 14.62 -11.21
C THR A 187 -2.23 14.75 -11.89
N LEU A 188 -1.95 15.87 -12.56
CA LEU A 188 -0.71 16.11 -13.31
C LEU A 188 0.55 16.29 -12.42
N TRP A 189 0.53 15.82 -11.17
CA TRP A 189 1.66 15.92 -10.26
C TRP A 189 2.74 14.91 -10.60
N VAL A 190 3.99 15.30 -10.35
CA VAL A 190 5.16 14.43 -10.44
C VAL A 190 5.87 14.54 -9.08
N GLU A 191 5.29 14.03 -8.01
CA GLU A 191 5.79 14.30 -6.66
C GLU A 191 7.15 13.63 -6.38
N SER A 192 8.09 14.40 -5.83
CA SER A 192 9.40 13.95 -5.35
C SER A 192 9.35 12.74 -4.40
N PRO A 193 8.49 12.70 -3.35
CA PRO A 193 8.41 11.56 -2.45
C PRO A 193 7.92 10.30 -3.16
N ALA A 194 7.00 10.44 -4.12
CA ALA A 194 6.52 9.31 -4.92
C ALA A 194 7.62 8.74 -5.82
N GLN A 195 8.36 9.60 -6.54
CA GLN A 195 9.50 9.15 -7.33
C GLN A 195 10.52 8.41 -6.46
N SER A 196 10.86 8.98 -5.30
CA SER A 196 11.83 8.42 -4.37
C SER A 196 11.40 7.04 -3.89
N SER A 197 10.16 6.89 -3.44
CA SER A 197 9.62 5.62 -2.94
C SER A 197 9.70 4.50 -3.98
N MET A 198 9.40 4.82 -5.25
CA MET A 198 9.43 3.85 -6.34
C MET A 198 10.86 3.49 -6.74
N VAL A 199 11.77 4.46 -6.83
CA VAL A 199 13.19 4.18 -7.08
C VAL A 199 13.77 3.27 -6.00
N ILE A 200 13.42 3.50 -4.73
CA ILE A 200 13.81 2.63 -3.60
C ILE A 200 13.25 1.22 -3.78
N ALA A 201 11.96 1.07 -4.10
CA ALA A 201 11.37 -0.25 -4.32
C ALA A 201 12.03 -0.99 -5.50
N LEU A 202 12.32 -0.30 -6.61
CA LEU A 202 13.03 -0.86 -7.77
C LEU A 202 14.47 -1.27 -7.43
N ALA A 203 15.16 -0.48 -6.61
CA ALA A 203 16.48 -0.85 -6.08
C ALA A 203 16.40 -2.16 -5.28
N GLU A 204 15.41 -2.28 -4.39
CA GLU A 204 15.21 -3.50 -3.61
C GLU A 204 14.89 -4.72 -4.50
N VAL A 205 14.18 -4.53 -5.63
CA VAL A 205 13.97 -5.61 -6.63
C VAL A 205 15.32 -6.12 -7.13
N LEU A 206 16.21 -5.22 -7.57
CA LEU A 206 17.52 -5.60 -8.11
C LEU A 206 18.39 -6.31 -7.07
N GLU A 207 18.38 -5.84 -5.83
CA GLU A 207 19.20 -6.40 -4.75
C GLU A 207 18.73 -7.77 -4.30
N LYS A 208 17.43 -7.93 -4.06
CA LYS A 208 16.86 -9.12 -3.42
C LYS A 208 16.41 -10.19 -4.43
N SER A 209 16.29 -9.83 -5.71
CA SER A 209 15.79 -10.73 -6.77
C SER A 209 16.83 -11.08 -7.82
N SER A 210 18.12 -10.91 -7.50
CA SER A 210 19.21 -11.27 -8.42
C SER A 210 19.07 -12.73 -8.86
N GLY A 211 19.02 -12.95 -10.19
CA GLY A 211 18.81 -14.27 -10.80
C GLY A 211 17.35 -14.73 -10.92
N ARG A 212 16.37 -14.01 -10.32
CA ARG A 212 14.92 -14.28 -10.49
C ARG A 212 14.31 -13.47 -11.63
N ILE A 213 14.89 -12.30 -11.93
CA ILE A 213 14.48 -11.45 -13.07
C ILE A 213 15.36 -11.72 -14.29
N ASP A 214 14.75 -11.70 -15.48
CA ASP A 214 15.52 -11.83 -16.71
C ASP A 214 16.28 -10.52 -17.04
N PRO A 215 17.38 -10.57 -17.82
CA PRO A 215 18.18 -9.39 -18.14
C PRO A 215 17.42 -8.27 -18.86
N LYS A 216 16.34 -8.59 -19.59
CA LYS A 216 15.51 -7.57 -20.26
C LYS A 216 14.67 -6.82 -19.23
N MET A 217 14.10 -7.51 -18.24
CA MET A 217 13.44 -6.86 -17.12
C MET A 217 14.41 -6.01 -16.31
N GLU A 218 15.58 -6.56 -15.97
CA GLU A 218 16.63 -5.83 -15.23
C GLU A 218 17.02 -4.53 -15.92
N LYS A 219 17.25 -4.57 -17.25
CA LYS A 219 17.53 -3.37 -18.04
C LYS A 219 16.42 -2.33 -17.93
N ARG A 220 15.15 -2.74 -18.02
CA ARG A 220 14.01 -1.81 -17.92
C ARG A 220 13.93 -1.21 -16.51
N ILE A 221 14.21 -1.99 -15.47
CA ILE A 221 14.29 -1.49 -14.09
C ILE A 221 15.38 -0.41 -13.98
N HIS A 222 16.58 -0.64 -14.53
CA HIS A 222 17.64 0.38 -14.56
C HIS A 222 17.20 1.66 -15.29
N GLU A 223 16.51 1.53 -16.42
CA GLU A 223 15.97 2.68 -17.17
C GLU A 223 14.92 3.46 -16.36
N GLN A 224 14.05 2.76 -15.63
CA GLN A 224 13.08 3.40 -14.73
C GLN A 224 13.77 4.06 -13.53
N MET A 225 14.70 3.39 -12.85
CA MET A 225 15.46 4.02 -11.75
C MET A 225 16.14 5.31 -12.18
N ALA A 226 16.78 5.31 -13.36
CA ALA A 226 17.38 6.51 -13.93
C ALA A 226 16.32 7.59 -14.25
N CYS A 227 15.14 7.23 -14.76
CA CYS A 227 14.04 8.18 -15.03
C CYS A 227 13.56 8.89 -13.77
N GLY A 228 13.39 8.17 -12.66
CA GLY A 228 13.00 8.75 -11.38
C GLY A 228 14.11 9.62 -10.80
N CYS A 229 15.36 9.17 -10.86
CA CYS A 229 16.51 9.95 -10.38
C CYS A 229 16.74 11.23 -11.18
N ASP A 230 16.57 11.20 -12.51
CA ASP A 230 16.62 12.40 -13.36
C ASP A 230 15.61 13.45 -12.89
N TYR A 231 14.42 13.02 -12.46
CA TYR A 231 13.43 13.94 -11.92
C TYR A 231 13.82 14.50 -10.56
N LEU A 232 14.38 13.69 -9.66
CA LEU A 232 14.88 14.18 -8.38
C LEU A 232 15.97 15.25 -8.57
N VAL A 233 16.87 15.07 -9.54
CA VAL A 233 17.83 16.12 -9.95
C VAL A 233 17.10 17.39 -10.42
N LEU A 234 16.03 17.23 -11.21
CA LEU A 234 15.22 18.34 -11.72
C LEU A 234 14.54 19.12 -10.57
N THR A 235 14.03 18.44 -9.54
CA THR A 235 13.44 19.11 -8.37
C THR A 235 14.45 19.94 -7.57
N GLN A 236 15.69 19.47 -7.40
CA GLN A 236 16.75 20.23 -6.74
C GLN A 236 17.18 21.43 -7.60
N ASN A 237 17.25 21.26 -8.92
CA ASN A 237 17.51 22.36 -9.85
C ASN A 237 16.39 23.41 -9.82
N LYS A 238 15.13 22.97 -9.73
CA LYS A 238 13.98 23.88 -9.65
C LYS A 238 13.98 24.70 -8.37
N ALA A 239 14.27 24.07 -7.21
CA ALA A 239 14.42 24.79 -5.96
C ALA A 239 15.53 25.87 -6.06
N ARG A 240 16.67 25.53 -6.67
CA ARG A 240 17.77 26.48 -6.90
C ARG A 240 17.36 27.63 -7.83
N GLU A 241 16.63 27.35 -8.91
CA GLU A 241 16.09 28.36 -9.83
C GLU A 241 15.19 29.36 -9.10
N LEU A 242 14.41 28.88 -8.14
CA LEU A 242 13.51 29.68 -7.30
C LEU A 242 14.23 30.41 -6.15
N GLY A 243 15.56 30.27 -6.04
CA GLY A 243 16.37 30.98 -5.06
C GLY A 243 16.46 30.30 -3.68
N PHE A 244 16.03 29.04 -3.56
CA PHE A 244 16.24 28.27 -2.35
C PHE A 244 17.71 27.83 -2.20
N GLU A 245 18.10 27.49 -0.97
CA GLU A 245 19.47 27.08 -0.66
C GLU A 245 19.89 25.82 -1.43
N ALA A 246 21.20 25.68 -1.67
CA ALA A 246 21.75 24.51 -2.34
C ALA A 246 21.43 23.23 -1.55
N GLY A 247 20.85 22.24 -2.24
CA GLY A 247 20.42 20.98 -1.65
C GLY A 247 18.92 20.90 -1.36
N ALA A 248 18.23 22.04 -1.21
CA ALA A 248 16.77 22.08 -1.13
C ALA A 248 16.14 21.44 -2.37
N MET A 249 14.99 20.81 -2.19
CA MET A 249 14.27 20.10 -3.26
C MET A 249 12.82 20.56 -3.32
N SER A 250 12.37 20.85 -4.53
CA SER A 250 10.96 21.13 -4.81
C SER A 250 10.13 19.85 -4.67
N HIS A 251 8.93 19.98 -4.11
CA HIS A 251 8.00 18.88 -3.97
C HIS A 251 7.52 18.35 -5.33
N ASP A 252 7.06 19.25 -6.21
CA ASP A 252 6.71 18.96 -7.60
C ASP A 252 7.04 20.18 -8.48
N VAL A 253 7.66 19.97 -9.64
CA VAL A 253 8.18 21.08 -10.46
C VAL A 253 7.10 21.80 -11.26
N LEU A 254 5.89 21.25 -11.33
CA LEU A 254 4.78 21.82 -12.11
C LEU A 254 3.86 22.72 -11.28
N GLN A 255 3.25 22.17 -10.24
CA GLN A 255 2.20 22.86 -9.47
C GLN A 255 2.69 23.30 -8.09
N HIS A 256 3.59 22.52 -7.48
CA HIS A 256 4.08 22.72 -6.11
C HIS A 256 5.58 23.03 -6.07
N ALA A 257 6.01 23.89 -7.01
CA ALA A 257 7.42 24.15 -7.24
C ALA A 257 8.11 24.84 -6.06
N SER A 258 7.34 25.63 -5.30
CA SER A 258 7.80 26.40 -4.14
C SER A 258 7.64 25.67 -2.82
N ASP A 259 6.97 24.52 -2.79
CA ASP A 259 6.87 23.70 -1.59
C ASP A 259 8.20 22.94 -1.41
N ILE A 260 8.97 23.32 -0.39
CA ILE A 260 10.27 22.72 -0.06
C ILE A 260 10.13 21.92 1.22
N LEU A 261 10.10 20.59 1.08
CA LEU A 261 9.79 19.69 2.19
C LEU A 261 11.04 18.88 2.58
N PRO A 262 11.49 18.93 3.85
CA PRO A 262 12.66 18.17 4.28
C PRO A 262 12.51 16.66 4.08
N HIS A 263 11.33 16.11 4.34
CA HIS A 263 11.10 14.68 4.16
C HIS A 263 11.13 14.24 2.68
N ASP A 264 11.07 15.15 1.71
CA ASP A 264 11.30 14.84 0.29
C ASP A 264 12.79 14.67 0.03
N ALA A 265 13.61 15.58 0.55
CA ALA A 265 15.06 15.49 0.43
C ALA A 265 15.60 14.22 1.09
N SER A 266 15.09 13.84 2.27
CA SER A 266 15.56 12.63 2.96
C SER A 266 15.31 11.36 2.15
N LYS A 267 14.11 11.21 1.56
CA LYS A 267 13.78 10.09 0.67
C LYS A 267 14.58 10.14 -0.64
N ALA A 268 14.81 11.34 -1.17
CA ALA A 268 15.60 11.52 -2.39
C ALA A 268 17.07 11.11 -2.19
N VAL A 269 17.67 11.41 -1.04
CA VAL A 269 19.03 10.94 -0.70
C VAL A 269 19.09 9.41 -0.76
N VAL A 270 18.14 8.72 -0.11
CA VAL A 270 18.08 7.25 -0.12
C VAL A 270 17.92 6.72 -1.55
N ALA A 271 17.00 7.29 -2.34
CA ALA A 271 16.75 6.88 -3.72
C ALA A 271 17.97 7.07 -4.62
N LEU A 272 18.60 8.25 -4.58
CA LEU A 272 19.74 8.60 -5.40
C LEU A 272 20.96 7.74 -5.05
N MET A 273 21.26 7.54 -3.76
CA MET A 273 22.39 6.72 -3.34
C MET A 273 22.23 5.24 -3.69
N ASN A 274 21.01 4.71 -3.60
CA ASN A 274 20.70 3.37 -4.12
C ASN A 274 20.95 3.27 -5.63
N ALA A 275 20.54 4.28 -6.41
CA ALA A 275 20.79 4.30 -7.85
C ALA A 275 22.29 4.42 -8.18
N VAL A 276 23.06 5.21 -7.43
CA VAL A 276 24.52 5.30 -7.58
C VAL A 276 25.16 3.93 -7.41
N ARG A 277 24.72 3.14 -6.45
CA ARG A 277 25.29 1.82 -6.18
C ARG A 277 24.87 0.77 -7.21
N LEU A 278 23.60 0.75 -7.60
CA LEU A 278 23.01 -0.35 -8.36
C LEU A 278 22.98 -0.15 -9.86
N LEU A 279 23.00 1.09 -10.37
CA LEU A 279 23.00 1.31 -11.81
C LEU A 279 24.32 0.80 -12.44
N PRO A 280 24.26 0.16 -13.63
CA PRO A 280 25.43 -0.41 -14.28
C PRO A 280 26.34 0.69 -14.82
N GLY A 281 27.58 0.33 -15.16
CA GLY A 281 28.61 1.27 -15.64
C GLY A 281 28.21 2.09 -16.87
N SER A 282 27.23 1.65 -17.66
CA SER A 282 26.65 2.45 -18.76
C SER A 282 25.96 3.74 -18.31
N PHE A 283 25.68 3.90 -17.01
CA PHE A 283 25.10 5.09 -16.41
C PHE A 283 26.13 5.93 -15.63
N GLN A 284 27.43 5.72 -15.82
CA GLN A 284 28.47 6.34 -14.97
C GLN A 284 28.37 7.87 -14.87
N GLU A 285 28.09 8.57 -15.96
CA GLU A 285 27.91 10.03 -15.94
C GLU A 285 26.71 10.45 -15.08
N LYS A 286 25.59 9.73 -15.21
CA LYS A 286 24.38 9.96 -14.40
C LYS A 286 24.63 9.65 -12.93
N LYS A 287 25.34 8.57 -12.62
CA LYS A 287 25.72 8.20 -11.25
C LYS A 287 26.48 9.33 -10.56
N ALA A 288 27.44 9.96 -11.23
CA ALA A 288 28.17 11.10 -10.67
C ALA A 288 27.24 12.30 -10.37
N VAL A 289 26.24 12.57 -11.23
CA VAL A 289 25.24 13.63 -10.99
C VAL A 289 24.35 13.27 -9.80
N TYR A 290 23.88 12.03 -9.72
CA TYR A 290 23.01 11.56 -8.63
C TYR A 290 23.74 11.62 -7.28
N GLU A 291 24.99 11.17 -7.23
CA GLU A 291 25.82 11.22 -6.01
C GLU A 291 26.03 12.67 -5.53
N SER A 292 26.36 13.58 -6.45
CA SER A 292 26.51 15.00 -6.13
C SER A 292 25.21 15.62 -5.62
N THR A 293 24.09 15.28 -6.26
CA THR A 293 22.75 15.75 -5.89
C THR A 293 22.37 15.26 -4.48
N ALA A 294 22.64 13.98 -4.18
CA ALA A 294 22.41 13.37 -2.88
C ALA A 294 23.26 14.03 -1.79
N LYS A 295 24.56 14.25 -2.03
CA LYS A 295 25.46 14.94 -1.08
C LYS A 295 24.98 16.36 -0.76
N LEU A 296 24.53 17.11 -1.77
CA LEU A 296 23.98 18.45 -1.55
C LEU A 296 22.68 18.40 -0.74
N ALA A 297 21.75 17.50 -1.09
CA ALA A 297 20.49 17.34 -0.36
C ALA A 297 20.72 16.92 1.10
N PHE A 298 21.61 15.96 1.34
CA PHE A 298 22.00 15.53 2.68
C PHE A 298 22.66 16.66 3.47
N GLY A 299 23.56 17.42 2.85
CA GLY A 299 24.17 18.59 3.47
C GLY A 299 23.14 19.66 3.86
N TRP A 300 22.14 19.92 3.03
CA TRP A 300 21.04 20.83 3.36
C TRP A 300 20.17 20.30 4.50
N LEU A 301 19.80 19.01 4.46
CA LEU A 301 19.01 18.36 5.51
C LEU A 301 19.64 18.52 6.89
N VAL A 302 20.93 18.19 7.01
CA VAL A 302 21.63 18.16 8.30
C VAL A 302 21.92 19.57 8.83
N ASN A 303 22.20 20.53 7.94
CA ASN A 303 22.76 21.82 8.36
C ASN A 303 21.77 22.99 8.28
N LYS A 304 20.65 22.84 7.58
CA LYS A 304 19.79 23.97 7.16
C LYS A 304 18.30 23.71 7.30
N ALA A 305 17.84 22.50 6.97
CA ALA A 305 16.43 22.15 7.05
C ALA A 305 15.92 22.25 8.49
N LYS A 306 14.62 22.51 8.63
CA LYS A 306 13.93 22.62 9.92
C LYS A 306 12.63 21.80 9.87
N PRO A 307 12.13 21.32 11.02
CA PRO A 307 10.79 20.75 11.10
C PRO A 307 9.74 21.72 10.58
N MET A 308 8.67 21.18 10.00
CA MET A 308 7.58 21.97 9.41
C MET A 308 6.52 22.38 10.43
N GLY A 309 6.55 21.80 11.64
CA GLY A 309 5.55 22.04 12.69
C GLY A 309 4.13 21.79 12.20
N ASP A 310 3.24 22.75 12.44
CA ASP A 310 1.82 22.68 12.07
C ASP A 310 1.56 22.96 10.57
N TYR A 311 2.58 23.38 9.79
CA TYR A 311 2.39 23.67 8.37
C TYR A 311 2.12 22.39 7.59
N GLY A 312 0.94 22.30 6.96
CA GLY A 312 0.50 21.09 6.27
C GLY A 312 0.34 19.87 7.19
N TYR A 313 -0.02 20.10 8.46
CA TYR A 313 -0.31 19.06 9.45
C TYR A 313 -1.83 18.91 9.68
N VAL A 314 -2.39 17.73 9.44
CA VAL A 314 -3.82 17.44 9.65
C VAL A 314 -4.02 16.77 11.01
N LYS A 315 -4.42 17.56 12.01
CA LYS A 315 -4.71 17.09 13.38
C LYS A 315 -5.82 16.04 13.41
N MET A 316 -6.82 16.15 12.53
CA MET A 316 -7.90 15.15 12.41
C MET A 316 -7.36 13.75 12.10
N GLN A 317 -6.28 13.60 11.33
CA GLN A 317 -5.69 12.29 11.06
C GLN A 317 -5.07 11.63 12.31
N ARG A 318 -4.76 12.42 13.35
CA ARG A 318 -4.20 11.95 14.63
C ARG A 318 -5.25 11.84 15.72
N GLY A 319 -6.49 12.24 15.44
CA GLY A 319 -7.57 12.27 16.44
C GLY A 319 -7.23 13.16 17.63
N ILE A 320 -6.44 14.21 17.41
CA ILE A 320 -6.08 15.18 18.44
C ILE A 320 -6.88 16.47 18.26
N SER A 321 -7.09 17.18 19.37
CA SER A 321 -7.83 18.45 19.36
C SER A 321 -7.12 19.51 18.52
N GLU A 322 -7.88 20.34 17.81
CA GLU A 322 -7.40 21.55 17.14
C GLU A 322 -6.66 22.54 18.06
N ARG A 323 -6.80 22.39 19.39
CA ARG A 323 -6.11 23.20 20.39
C ARG A 323 -4.68 22.72 20.70
N VAL A 324 -4.32 21.50 20.27
CA VAL A 324 -2.96 20.98 20.48
C VAL A 324 -1.99 21.76 19.62
N VAL A 325 -0.94 22.28 20.24
CA VAL A 325 0.14 23.00 19.54
C VAL A 325 1.17 21.99 19.08
N ILE A 326 1.44 21.96 17.78
CA ILE A 326 2.48 21.11 17.19
C ILE A 326 3.83 21.83 17.34
N PRO A 327 4.87 21.17 17.90
CA PRO A 327 6.19 21.79 18.07
C PRO A 327 6.81 22.14 16.72
N ASP A 328 7.38 23.35 16.60
CA ASP A 328 8.03 23.87 15.39
C ASP A 328 9.53 23.53 15.32
N ASP A 329 10.09 23.02 16.42
CA ASP A 329 11.49 22.67 16.60
C ASP A 329 11.75 21.16 16.73
N GLU A 330 10.71 20.33 16.64
CA GLU A 330 10.81 18.87 16.69
C GLU A 330 10.46 18.21 15.37
N TRP A 331 11.34 17.34 14.88
CA TRP A 331 11.03 16.42 13.80
C TRP A 331 10.02 15.36 14.26
N PRO A 332 9.02 14.99 13.45
CA PRO A 332 8.21 13.81 13.73
C PRO A 332 9.07 12.54 13.63
N THR A 333 8.71 11.49 14.36
CA THR A 333 9.55 10.26 14.46
C THR A 333 9.78 9.61 13.10
N ARG A 334 8.79 9.64 12.20
CA ARG A 334 8.94 9.16 10.81
C ARG A 334 10.04 9.86 10.03
N ASP A 335 10.25 11.15 10.26
CA ASP A 335 11.26 11.93 9.56
C ASP A 335 12.64 11.60 10.10
N ILE A 336 12.78 11.44 11.42
CA ILE A 336 14.02 10.97 12.05
C ILE A 336 14.40 9.57 11.54
N LEU A 337 13.43 8.66 11.42
CA LEU A 337 13.66 7.32 10.87
C LEU A 337 14.12 7.38 9.40
N THR A 338 13.59 8.32 8.61
CA THR A 338 14.03 8.50 7.21
C THR A 338 15.41 9.16 7.13
N MET A 339 15.73 10.10 8.03
CA MET A 339 17.07 10.71 8.15
C MET A 339 18.13 9.69 8.62
N LEU A 340 17.76 8.77 9.52
CA LEU A 340 18.56 7.61 9.88
C LEU A 340 18.91 6.79 8.61
N ARG A 341 17.90 6.41 7.82
CA ARG A 341 18.10 5.67 6.57
C ARG A 341 18.96 6.45 5.57
N ALA A 342 18.72 7.75 5.40
CA ALA A 342 19.52 8.60 4.52
C ALA A 342 21.00 8.62 4.95
N SER A 343 21.27 8.77 6.24
CA SER A 343 22.64 8.75 6.80
C SER A 343 23.31 7.40 6.55
N MET A 344 22.59 6.29 6.70
CA MET A 344 23.09 4.95 6.41
C MET A 344 23.46 4.77 4.92
N GLU A 345 22.65 5.30 3.99
CA GLU A 345 22.97 5.27 2.57
C GLU A 345 24.18 6.15 2.20
N MET A 346 24.39 7.27 2.92
CA MET A 346 25.60 8.08 2.77
C MET A 346 26.86 7.33 3.22
N VAL A 347 26.79 6.60 4.34
CA VAL A 347 27.88 5.71 4.80
C VAL A 347 28.17 4.61 3.77
N LYS A 348 27.13 3.93 3.22
CA LYS A 348 27.30 2.97 2.11
C LYS A 348 27.99 3.58 0.90
N GLY A 349 27.80 4.88 0.67
CA GLY A 349 28.44 5.68 -0.38
C GLY A 349 29.87 6.13 -0.07
N GLY A 350 30.42 5.80 1.10
CA GLY A 350 31.77 6.19 1.53
C GLY A 350 31.87 7.57 2.19
N ASP A 351 30.74 8.14 2.67
CA ASP A 351 30.76 9.36 3.50
C ASP A 351 30.79 8.99 4.99
N ASP A 352 31.99 8.75 5.51
CA ASP A 352 32.21 8.38 6.92
C ASP A 352 31.73 9.47 7.90
N SER A 353 31.56 10.73 7.44
CA SER A 353 31.06 11.81 8.29
C SER A 353 29.59 11.66 8.67
N ALA A 354 28.85 10.81 7.95
CA ALA A 354 27.44 10.51 8.24
C ALA A 354 27.26 9.45 9.34
N GLU A 355 28.29 8.67 9.67
CA GLU A 355 28.18 7.56 10.64
C GLU A 355 27.77 8.03 12.06
N PRO A 356 28.32 9.12 12.63
CA PRO A 356 27.84 9.62 13.92
C PRO A 356 26.36 10.01 13.90
N LEU A 357 25.85 10.51 12.77
CA LEU A 357 24.43 10.89 12.61
C LEU A 357 23.52 9.66 12.59
N VAL A 358 24.00 8.53 12.07
CA VAL A 358 23.28 7.25 12.12
C VAL A 358 22.95 6.89 13.57
N PHE A 359 23.94 6.92 14.47
CA PHE A 359 23.72 6.57 15.87
C PHE A 359 22.91 7.62 16.62
N ASP A 360 23.08 8.91 16.30
CA ASP A 360 22.28 9.98 16.89
C ASP A 360 20.80 9.84 16.55
N TYR A 361 20.46 9.70 15.26
CA TYR A 361 19.07 9.52 14.84
C TYR A 361 18.46 8.21 15.36
N ALA A 362 19.22 7.11 15.40
CA ALA A 362 18.75 5.87 16.01
C ALA A 362 18.38 6.08 17.49
N ASN A 363 19.22 6.77 18.26
CA ASN A 363 18.95 7.08 19.67
C ASN A 363 17.75 8.01 19.85
N GLN A 364 17.55 8.99 18.96
CA GLN A 364 16.37 9.85 18.97
C GLN A 364 15.09 9.02 18.76
N VAL A 365 15.05 8.09 17.79
CA VAL A 365 13.89 7.21 17.57
C VAL A 365 13.66 6.30 18.78
N LEU A 366 14.71 5.67 19.32
CA LEU A 366 14.61 4.82 20.52
C LEU A 366 13.99 5.57 21.71
N SER A 367 14.39 6.83 21.92
CA SER A 367 13.90 7.65 23.05
C SER A 367 12.40 7.94 22.99
N ARG A 368 11.77 7.75 21.82
CA ARG A 368 10.35 7.98 21.57
C ARG A 368 9.53 6.70 21.56
N GLN A 369 10.15 5.53 21.77
CA GLN A 369 9.41 4.29 21.88
C GLN A 369 8.54 4.31 23.14
N ILE A 370 7.26 3.98 22.97
CA ILE A 370 6.27 3.95 24.04
C ILE A 370 6.54 2.72 24.91
N PRO A 371 6.97 2.89 26.17
CA PRO A 371 7.27 1.76 27.03
C PRO A 371 5.98 1.09 27.50
N LYS A 372 6.10 -0.15 27.98
CA LYS A 372 4.96 -0.98 28.39
C LYS A 372 4.08 -0.31 29.46
N GLU A 373 4.66 0.39 30.42
CA GLU A 373 3.93 1.12 31.47
C GLU A 373 3.15 2.34 30.97
N LYS A 374 3.43 2.81 29.75
CA LYS A 374 2.69 3.88 29.06
C LYS A 374 1.87 3.36 27.88
N SER A 375 1.55 2.07 27.87
CA SER A 375 0.77 1.46 26.79
C SER A 375 -0.53 2.22 26.52
N ILE A 376 -0.84 2.47 25.26
CA ILE A 376 -2.07 3.11 24.81
C ILE A 376 -3.05 1.99 24.43
N HIS A 377 -4.16 1.85 25.16
CA HIS A 377 -5.13 0.75 24.98
C HIS A 377 -4.50 -0.66 25.01
N GLY A 378 -3.43 -0.83 25.78
CA GLY A 378 -2.69 -2.10 25.90
C GLY A 378 -1.61 -2.30 24.83
N PHE A 379 -1.47 -1.41 23.85
CA PHE A 379 -0.42 -1.44 22.84
C PHE A 379 0.81 -0.63 23.31
N TYR A 380 2.01 -1.17 23.13
CA TYR A 380 3.29 -0.51 23.44
C TYR A 380 4.35 -0.86 22.39
N GLY A 381 5.54 -0.26 22.46
CA GLY A 381 6.63 -0.53 21.52
C GLY A 381 6.52 0.19 20.16
N HIS A 382 5.36 0.78 19.85
CA HIS A 382 5.23 1.82 18.83
C HIS A 382 5.73 3.17 19.38
N PHE A 383 5.70 4.24 18.59
CA PHE A 383 6.41 5.48 18.91
C PHE A 383 5.47 6.64 19.18
N TYR A 384 5.89 7.60 19.99
CA TYR A 384 5.30 8.94 19.99
C TYR A 384 5.66 9.67 18.68
N GLU A 385 4.77 10.50 18.14
CA GLU A 385 5.09 11.30 16.93
C GLU A 385 6.19 12.33 17.24
N TYR A 386 6.10 12.97 18.41
CA TYR A 386 7.05 13.97 18.90
C TYR A 386 7.53 13.59 20.31
N SER A 387 8.67 14.11 20.74
CA SER A 387 9.20 13.83 22.08
C SER A 387 8.45 14.57 23.18
N SER A 388 7.89 15.74 22.86
CA SER A 388 7.11 16.56 23.81
C SER A 388 5.61 16.27 23.86
N LEU A 389 5.07 15.51 22.88
CA LEU A 389 3.64 15.22 22.80
C LEU A 389 3.34 13.75 23.14
N PRO A 390 2.22 13.48 23.83
CA PRO A 390 1.91 12.14 24.33
C PRO A 390 1.19 11.25 23.31
N HIS A 391 0.91 11.71 22.09
CA HIS A 391 0.19 10.93 21.09
C HIS A 391 1.14 10.09 20.23
N ALA A 392 0.64 8.94 19.78
CA ALA A 392 1.39 8.01 18.96
C ALA A 392 1.60 8.56 17.53
N GLU A 393 2.74 8.23 16.94
CA GLU A 393 2.97 8.31 15.51
C GLU A 393 1.99 7.34 14.80
N PRO A 394 1.13 7.82 13.89
CA PRO A 394 0.30 6.95 13.07
C PRO A 394 1.17 6.12 12.11
N SER A 395 0.74 4.91 11.78
CA SER A 395 1.29 4.12 10.65
C SER A 395 1.15 4.82 9.29
N TRP A 396 0.25 5.80 9.17
CA TRP A 396 -0.02 6.55 7.95
C TRP A 396 -0.38 8.01 8.25
N THR A 397 0.23 8.95 7.52
CA THR A 397 -0.05 10.38 7.70
C THR A 397 -0.14 11.16 6.39
N HIS A 398 -0.28 10.50 5.24
CA HIS A 398 -0.36 11.21 3.96
C HIS A 398 -1.63 12.06 3.87
N GLY A 399 -1.48 13.33 3.54
CA GLY A 399 -2.57 14.30 3.58
C GLY A 399 -2.24 15.66 2.98
N ILE A 400 -3.27 16.33 2.46
CA ILE A 400 -3.23 17.73 2.04
C ILE A 400 -4.09 18.55 3.00
N VAL A 401 -3.58 19.64 3.59
CA VAL A 401 -4.42 20.51 4.44
C VAL A 401 -5.23 21.48 3.56
N PRO A 402 -6.58 21.46 3.62
CA PRO A 402 -7.38 22.45 2.91
C PRO A 402 -7.21 23.85 3.54
N GLY A 403 -7.08 24.89 2.72
CA GLY A 403 -6.96 26.28 3.21
C GLY A 403 -7.66 27.29 2.31
N GLU A 404 -8.04 28.45 2.87
CA GLU A 404 -8.71 29.55 2.13
C GLU A 404 -7.86 30.11 0.99
N GLY A 405 -6.53 30.00 1.10
CA GLY A 405 -5.55 30.42 0.08
C GLY A 405 -5.10 29.29 -0.87
N GLY A 406 -5.70 28.12 -0.79
CA GLY A 406 -5.25 26.90 -1.48
C GLY A 406 -4.83 25.80 -0.50
N ALA A 407 -4.60 24.61 -1.05
CA ALA A 407 -4.08 23.46 -0.33
C ALA A 407 -2.66 23.71 0.19
N GLN A 408 -2.37 23.33 1.44
CA GLN A 408 -1.01 23.35 1.99
C GLN A 408 -0.38 21.97 1.90
N PHE A 409 0.84 21.94 1.37
CA PHE A 409 1.70 20.77 1.24
C PHE A 409 2.81 20.91 2.28
N GLY A 410 2.77 20.10 3.34
CA GLY A 410 3.67 20.26 4.48
C GLY A 410 3.90 18.94 5.19
N THR A 411 3.90 18.93 6.52
CA THR A 411 4.30 17.81 7.39
C THR A 411 3.74 16.45 6.99
N ASP A 412 2.52 16.40 6.49
CA ASP A 412 1.81 15.15 6.15
C ASP A 412 2.13 14.62 4.76
N MET A 413 2.60 15.49 3.86
CA MET A 413 2.81 15.12 2.47
C MET A 413 3.86 14.01 2.35
N GLY A 414 3.62 13.01 1.50
CA GLY A 414 4.52 11.86 1.35
C GLY A 414 4.85 11.05 2.63
N GLY A 415 4.04 11.15 3.69
CA GLY A 415 4.23 10.44 4.98
C GLY A 415 3.93 8.94 4.94
N ILE A 416 4.77 8.16 4.25
CA ILE A 416 4.53 6.72 3.94
C ILE A 416 5.43 5.71 4.67
N TYR A 417 6.44 6.17 5.44
CA TYR A 417 7.36 5.33 6.21
C TYR A 417 7.28 5.40 7.76
N PRO A 418 6.18 5.81 8.44
CA PRO A 418 6.23 5.99 9.90
C PRO A 418 6.70 4.78 10.71
N ASN A 419 6.28 3.57 10.30
CA ASN A 419 6.59 2.33 11.01
C ASN A 419 7.62 1.44 10.28
N PHE A 420 8.33 1.95 9.27
CA PHE A 420 9.22 1.12 8.45
C PHE A 420 10.62 0.96 9.09
N LEU A 421 10.71 0.15 10.14
CA LEU A 421 11.90 -0.04 10.99
C LEU A 421 13.05 -0.84 10.36
N MET A 422 13.10 -0.96 9.02
CA MET A 422 14.22 -1.58 8.31
C MET A 422 15.60 -1.04 8.71
N PRO A 423 15.79 0.28 8.98
CA PRO A 423 17.10 0.79 9.40
C PRO A 423 17.65 0.11 10.66
N PHE A 424 16.81 -0.22 11.65
CA PHE A 424 17.28 -0.91 12.86
C PHE A 424 17.71 -2.36 12.58
N ILE A 425 17.06 -3.03 11.63
CA ILE A 425 17.46 -4.38 11.20
C ILE A 425 18.83 -4.30 10.51
N GLU A 426 19.02 -3.34 9.60
CA GLU A 426 20.31 -3.13 8.93
C GLU A 426 21.42 -2.74 9.92
N LEU A 427 21.12 -1.95 10.95
CA LEU A 427 22.08 -1.62 12.02
C LEU A 427 22.57 -2.85 12.78
N LEU A 428 21.68 -3.79 13.09
CA LEU A 428 22.06 -5.06 13.74
C LEU A 428 22.97 -5.91 12.84
N GLU A 429 22.81 -5.81 11.52
CA GLU A 429 23.65 -6.53 10.56
C GLU A 429 25.04 -5.90 10.43
N TRP A 430 25.14 -4.57 10.38
CA TRP A 430 26.42 -3.89 10.14
C TRP A 430 27.23 -3.66 11.41
N TYR A 431 26.54 -3.39 12.52
CA TYR A 431 27.14 -3.03 13.80
C TYR A 431 26.70 -3.99 14.92
N PRO A 432 26.86 -5.32 14.76
CA PRO A 432 26.37 -6.30 15.73
C PRO A 432 27.02 -6.19 17.11
N ASN A 433 28.20 -5.56 17.20
CA ASN A 433 28.97 -5.39 18.43
C ASN A 433 28.92 -3.95 18.99
N HIS A 434 28.08 -3.08 18.43
CA HIS A 434 27.90 -1.72 18.98
C HIS A 434 27.18 -1.80 20.35
N ASP A 435 27.52 -0.88 21.27
CA ASP A 435 26.97 -0.88 22.63
C ASP A 435 25.43 -0.78 22.67
N ASP A 436 24.84 -0.12 21.67
CA ASP A 436 23.39 0.02 21.51
C ASP A 436 22.72 -1.12 20.70
N ALA A 437 23.46 -2.11 20.20
CA ALA A 437 22.88 -3.20 19.40
C ALA A 437 21.78 -3.96 20.15
N VAL A 438 21.95 -4.17 21.46
CA VAL A 438 20.91 -4.77 22.31
C VAL A 438 19.65 -3.90 22.33
N LYS A 439 19.79 -2.57 22.46
CA LYS A 439 18.64 -1.65 22.47
C LYS A 439 17.92 -1.63 21.13
N TRP A 440 18.63 -1.71 20.01
CA TRP A 440 18.02 -1.81 18.68
C TRP A 440 17.18 -3.08 18.55
N LYS A 441 17.72 -4.21 19.02
CA LYS A 441 17.00 -5.49 19.02
C LYS A 441 15.78 -5.47 19.95
N ASP A 442 15.92 -4.89 21.13
CA ASP A 442 14.82 -4.73 22.09
C ASP A 442 13.72 -3.84 21.53
N CYS A 443 14.09 -2.74 20.85
CA CYS A 443 13.14 -1.88 20.16
C CYS A 443 12.33 -2.65 19.10
N LEU A 444 13.00 -3.44 18.26
CA LEU A 444 12.32 -4.30 17.27
C LEU A 444 11.43 -5.35 17.94
N ASN A 445 11.87 -5.95 19.06
CA ASN A 445 11.10 -6.92 19.81
C ASN A 445 9.83 -6.29 20.42
N ASP A 446 9.96 -5.13 21.04
CA ASP A 446 8.84 -4.42 21.66
C ASP A 446 7.85 -3.90 20.62
N PHE A 447 8.33 -3.37 19.50
CA PHE A 447 7.47 -3.04 18.36
C PHE A 447 6.71 -4.27 17.85
N THR A 448 7.39 -5.40 17.72
CA THR A 448 6.81 -6.65 17.20
C THR A 448 5.71 -7.19 18.11
N TYR A 449 6.03 -7.41 19.39
CA TYR A 449 5.16 -8.14 20.31
C TYR A 449 4.28 -7.24 21.18
N GLY A 450 4.66 -5.97 21.35
CA GLY A 450 3.85 -4.96 22.03
C GLY A 450 2.85 -4.24 21.13
N TYR A 451 3.10 -4.20 19.82
CA TYR A 451 2.26 -3.47 18.86
C TYR A 451 1.87 -4.28 17.62
N LEU A 452 2.82 -4.65 16.75
CA LEU A 452 2.50 -5.16 15.40
C LEU A 452 1.63 -6.41 15.44
N VAL A 453 2.07 -7.47 16.15
CA VAL A 453 1.32 -8.72 16.27
C VAL A 453 -0.06 -8.51 16.89
N PRO A 454 -0.21 -7.92 18.10
CA PRO A 454 -1.53 -7.75 18.70
C PRO A 454 -2.44 -6.83 17.89
N ALA A 455 -1.91 -5.79 17.22
CA ALA A 455 -2.72 -4.89 16.40
C ALA A 455 -3.22 -5.58 15.14
N CYS A 456 -2.39 -6.39 14.48
CA CYS A 456 -2.82 -7.20 13.35
C CYS A 456 -3.85 -8.26 13.78
N GLU A 457 -3.63 -8.97 14.89
CA GLU A 457 -4.59 -9.99 15.38
C GLU A 457 -5.95 -9.40 15.82
N ALA A 458 -6.06 -8.08 16.01
CA ALA A 458 -7.29 -7.40 16.43
C ALA A 458 -8.34 -7.21 15.31
N ASN A 459 -8.09 -7.68 14.08
CA ASN A 459 -9.06 -7.65 12.98
C ASN A 459 -9.00 -8.96 12.17
N PRO A 460 -10.06 -9.34 11.44
CA PRO A 460 -10.11 -10.65 10.77
C PRO A 460 -9.13 -10.77 9.59
N PHE A 461 -8.54 -9.67 9.12
CA PHE A 461 -7.64 -9.63 7.97
C PHE A 461 -6.15 -9.56 8.34
N TYR A 462 -5.81 -9.52 9.63
CA TYR A 462 -4.43 -9.30 10.09
C TYR A 462 -3.79 -7.98 9.62
N LEU A 463 -4.59 -6.95 9.40
CA LEU A 463 -4.11 -5.65 8.93
C LEU A 463 -3.50 -4.82 10.05
N VAL A 464 -2.42 -4.11 9.76
CA VAL A 464 -1.96 -3.04 10.63
C VAL A 464 -2.99 -1.91 10.66
N PRO A 465 -3.28 -1.30 11.83
CA PRO A 465 -4.10 -0.09 11.87
C PRO A 465 -3.35 1.10 11.29
N GLN A 466 -4.08 2.12 10.83
CA GLN A 466 -3.48 3.40 10.44
C GLN A 466 -2.79 4.08 11.64
N GLY A 467 -3.21 3.78 12.88
CA GLY A 467 -2.59 4.31 14.09
C GLY A 467 -3.28 3.82 15.36
N ILE A 468 -2.65 4.08 16.49
CA ILE A 468 -3.20 3.87 17.84
C ILE A 468 -3.57 5.23 18.43
N PHE A 469 -4.86 5.48 18.59
CA PHE A 469 -5.41 6.76 19.03
C PHE A 469 -5.63 6.73 20.54
N ILE A 470 -5.27 7.81 21.24
CA ILE A 470 -5.34 7.88 22.72
C ILE A 470 -6.75 7.56 23.23
N GLU A 471 -7.78 8.09 22.58
CA GLU A 471 -9.17 7.95 23.03
C GLU A 471 -9.82 6.67 22.50
N ASP A 472 -9.53 6.29 21.25
CA ASP A 472 -10.28 5.25 20.53
C ASP A 472 -9.54 3.91 20.35
N GLY A 473 -8.23 3.86 20.62
CA GLY A 473 -7.40 2.68 20.39
C GLY A 473 -7.05 2.50 18.91
N PRO A 474 -6.91 1.26 18.41
CA PRO A 474 -6.54 1.03 17.01
C PRO A 474 -7.66 1.44 16.06
N ILE A 475 -7.29 2.15 14.99
CA ILE A 475 -8.18 2.61 13.93
C ILE A 475 -7.58 2.24 12.58
N TRP A 476 -8.37 1.67 11.66
CA TRP A 476 -7.87 1.15 10.38
C TRP A 476 -8.21 2.03 9.17
N PHE A 477 -9.37 2.70 9.16
CA PHE A 477 -9.92 3.30 7.94
C PHE A 477 -10.42 4.75 8.08
N CYS A 478 -10.76 5.23 9.28
CA CYS A 478 -11.26 6.60 9.49
C CYS A 478 -10.17 7.62 9.79
N GLY A 479 -10.45 8.89 9.55
CA GLY A 479 -9.52 10.01 9.78
C GLY A 479 -8.69 10.40 8.56
N THR A 480 -8.46 9.49 7.62
CA THR A 480 -7.77 9.78 6.37
C THR A 480 -8.72 10.28 5.30
N PHE A 481 -8.21 11.09 4.38
CA PHE A 481 -8.92 11.56 3.20
C PHE A 481 -8.98 10.53 2.05
N HIS A 482 -8.26 9.41 2.12
CA HIS A 482 -8.38 8.28 1.21
C HIS A 482 -7.81 6.99 1.82
N GLY A 483 -7.94 5.87 1.10
CA GLY A 483 -7.42 4.56 1.52
C GLY A 483 -5.89 4.48 1.55
N THR A 484 -5.35 3.56 2.34
CA THR A 484 -3.95 3.58 2.79
C THR A 484 -3.11 2.42 2.27
N ASN A 485 -3.45 1.83 1.10
CA ASN A 485 -2.89 0.56 0.62
C ASN A 485 -1.36 0.40 0.64
N CYS A 486 -0.61 1.51 0.63
CA CYS A 486 0.85 1.51 0.69
C CYS A 486 1.37 0.94 2.02
N ILE A 487 0.70 1.20 3.15
CA ILE A 487 1.14 0.73 4.47
C ILE A 487 1.22 -0.78 4.57
N TYR A 488 0.30 -1.49 3.92
CA TYR A 488 0.21 -2.94 4.00
C TYR A 488 1.39 -3.60 3.29
N GLY A 489 1.85 -3.03 2.18
CA GLY A 489 3.04 -3.50 1.48
C GLY A 489 4.33 -3.31 2.30
N TYR A 490 4.52 -2.13 2.91
CA TYR A 490 5.67 -1.88 3.79
C TYR A 490 5.62 -2.69 5.09
N THR A 491 4.42 -2.89 5.64
CA THR A 491 4.21 -3.76 6.80
C THR A 491 4.55 -5.20 6.47
N ALA A 492 4.13 -5.69 5.30
CA ALA A 492 4.48 -7.04 4.87
C ALA A 492 5.99 -7.23 4.74
N ALA A 493 6.68 -6.25 4.15
CA ALA A 493 8.13 -6.28 4.04
C ALA A 493 8.81 -6.31 5.41
N LEU A 494 8.41 -5.42 6.32
CA LEU A 494 8.98 -5.39 7.66
C LEU A 494 8.70 -6.69 8.44
N ALA A 495 7.46 -7.18 8.41
CA ALA A 495 7.07 -8.41 9.09
C ALA A 495 7.85 -9.64 8.58
N LEU A 496 8.19 -9.72 7.29
CA LEU A 496 9.03 -10.80 6.75
C LEU A 496 10.47 -10.73 7.26
N GLU A 497 11.05 -9.54 7.39
CA GLU A 497 12.41 -9.40 7.93
C GLU A 497 12.44 -9.62 9.46
N LEU A 498 11.41 -9.16 10.19
CA LEU A 498 11.22 -9.49 11.61
C LEU A 498 11.00 -10.99 11.82
N SER A 499 10.27 -11.66 10.92
CA SER A 499 10.07 -13.12 10.95
C SER A 499 11.39 -13.86 10.87
N LYS A 500 12.33 -13.41 10.02
CA LYS A 500 13.68 -13.99 9.95
C LYS A 500 14.48 -13.68 11.22
N LEU A 501 14.42 -12.45 11.71
CA LEU A 501 15.18 -12.01 12.89
C LEU A 501 14.76 -12.76 14.16
N PHE A 502 13.46 -12.98 14.36
CA PHE A 502 12.89 -13.62 15.55
C PHE A 502 12.50 -15.09 15.36
N ASN A 503 12.59 -15.61 14.13
CA ASN A 503 12.16 -16.95 13.75
C ASN A 503 10.70 -17.25 14.14
N ASP A 504 9.79 -16.29 13.89
CA ASP A 504 8.37 -16.42 14.19
C ASP A 504 7.53 -16.48 12.91
N LEU A 505 6.84 -17.61 12.69
CA LEU A 505 5.98 -17.85 11.53
C LEU A 505 4.71 -16.99 11.55
N LYS A 506 4.25 -16.52 12.71
CA LYS A 506 3.09 -15.62 12.80
C LYS A 506 3.32 -14.33 12.01
N LEU A 507 4.54 -13.80 12.04
CA LEU A 507 4.90 -12.60 11.27
C LEU A 507 4.85 -12.85 9.76
N ARG A 508 5.16 -14.07 9.30
CA ARG A 508 4.97 -14.46 7.90
C ARG A 508 3.49 -14.48 7.52
N HIS A 509 2.61 -14.94 8.42
CA HIS A 509 1.15 -14.91 8.19
C HIS A 509 0.62 -13.48 8.15
N ILE A 510 1.07 -12.61 9.06
CA ILE A 510 0.73 -11.18 9.05
C ILE A 510 1.17 -10.54 7.73
N ALA A 511 2.41 -10.77 7.31
CA ALA A 511 2.92 -10.22 6.05
C ALA A 511 2.07 -10.67 4.86
N TYR A 512 1.80 -11.97 4.80
CA TYR A 512 1.02 -12.54 3.72
C TYR A 512 -0.41 -12.02 3.69
N ALA A 513 -1.05 -11.85 4.85
CA ALA A 513 -2.40 -11.33 4.94
C ALA A 513 -2.50 -9.86 4.51
N ASN A 514 -1.50 -9.02 4.86
CA ASN A 514 -1.41 -7.64 4.39
C ASN A 514 -1.26 -7.55 2.86
N LEU A 515 -0.48 -8.45 2.24
CA LEU A 515 -0.43 -8.55 0.77
C LEU A 515 -1.76 -9.07 0.20
N GLN A 516 -2.37 -10.06 0.85
CA GLN A 516 -3.63 -10.64 0.37
C GLN A 516 -4.78 -9.64 0.36
N TRP A 517 -4.77 -8.62 1.23
CA TRP A 517 -5.70 -7.50 1.18
C TRP A 517 -5.70 -6.79 -0.19
N LEU A 518 -4.50 -6.47 -0.70
CA LEU A 518 -4.31 -5.86 -2.02
C LEU A 518 -4.65 -6.82 -3.15
N ALA A 519 -4.33 -8.11 -2.99
CA ALA A 519 -4.63 -9.16 -3.95
C ALA A 519 -6.11 -9.58 -3.99
N GLY A 520 -6.93 -9.08 -3.06
CA GLY A 520 -8.38 -9.14 -3.12
C GLY A 520 -9.07 -9.90 -2.00
N LEU A 521 -8.34 -10.46 -1.04
CA LEU A 521 -8.92 -10.88 0.24
C LEU A 521 -9.14 -9.64 1.12
N ASN A 522 -10.15 -8.87 0.76
CA ASN A 522 -10.56 -7.66 1.48
C ASN A 522 -12.04 -7.70 1.86
N ALA A 523 -12.51 -6.65 2.54
CA ALA A 523 -13.86 -6.56 3.10
C ALA A 523 -15.00 -6.60 2.06
N GLY A 524 -14.64 -6.61 0.77
CA GLY A 524 -15.55 -6.62 -0.36
C GLY A 524 -16.12 -5.24 -0.66
N ILE A 525 -16.05 -4.84 -1.93
CA ILE A 525 -16.69 -3.61 -2.40
C ILE A 525 -18.19 -3.81 -2.37
N THR A 526 -18.89 -2.80 -1.84
CA THR A 526 -20.35 -2.72 -1.82
C THR A 526 -20.81 -1.57 -2.71
N ARG A 527 -22.09 -1.58 -3.10
CA ARG A 527 -22.70 -0.46 -3.84
C ARG A 527 -22.56 0.87 -3.08
N SER A 528 -22.78 0.85 -1.76
CA SER A 528 -22.66 2.03 -0.91
C SER A 528 -21.22 2.55 -0.86
N ALA A 529 -20.23 1.66 -0.72
CA ALA A 529 -18.82 2.05 -0.68
C ALA A 529 -18.37 2.74 -1.97
N LEU A 530 -18.79 2.23 -3.14
CA LEU A 530 -18.51 2.88 -4.43
C LEU A 530 -19.19 4.25 -4.54
N SER A 531 -20.48 4.33 -4.19
CA SER A 531 -21.21 5.60 -4.28
C SER A 531 -20.66 6.69 -3.38
N LYS A 532 -19.99 6.31 -2.29
CA LYS A 532 -19.43 7.25 -1.31
C LYS A 532 -18.03 7.72 -1.68
N GLY A 533 -17.14 6.78 -2.05
CA GLY A 533 -15.72 7.10 -2.22
C GLY A 533 -15.24 7.18 -3.68
N SER A 534 -15.85 6.44 -4.61
CA SER A 534 -15.27 6.25 -5.94
C SER A 534 -15.68 7.36 -6.90
N VAL A 535 -14.72 7.88 -7.67
CA VAL A 535 -14.94 9.00 -8.59
C VAL A 535 -15.10 8.53 -10.04
N VAL A 536 -14.32 7.52 -10.46
CA VAL A 536 -14.25 7.03 -11.84
C VAL A 536 -14.72 5.57 -11.93
N TYR A 537 -14.29 4.75 -11.00
CA TYR A 537 -14.61 3.33 -10.95
C TYR A 537 -16.06 3.11 -10.57
N SER A 538 -16.69 2.22 -11.32
CA SER A 538 -18.04 1.74 -11.04
C SER A 538 -18.13 0.27 -11.41
N MET A 539 -18.97 -0.45 -10.68
CA MET A 539 -19.26 -1.86 -10.92
C MET A 539 -20.74 -2.09 -10.59
N ASP A 540 -21.41 -2.89 -11.41
CA ASP A 540 -22.77 -3.31 -11.12
C ASP A 540 -22.76 -4.32 -9.97
N LEU A 541 -23.15 -3.84 -8.79
CA LEU A 541 -23.20 -4.62 -7.55
C LEU A 541 -24.65 -4.78 -7.08
N PRO A 542 -25.12 -6.00 -6.78
CA PRO A 542 -26.39 -6.19 -6.09
C PRO A 542 -26.40 -5.48 -4.74
N GLU A 543 -27.59 -5.08 -4.31
CA GLU A 543 -27.78 -4.52 -2.97
C GLU A 543 -27.50 -5.58 -1.90
N GLY A 544 -26.96 -5.18 -0.77
CA GLY A 544 -26.58 -6.09 0.32
C GLY A 544 -25.40 -7.02 0.02
N MET A 545 -24.73 -6.91 -1.13
CA MET A 545 -23.58 -7.78 -1.45
C MET A 545 -22.24 -7.04 -1.31
N ALA A 546 -21.25 -7.75 -0.75
CA ALA A 546 -19.85 -7.33 -0.69
C ALA A 546 -19.00 -8.26 -1.55
N LEU A 547 -18.31 -7.70 -2.56
CA LEU A 547 -17.52 -8.47 -3.53
C LEU A 547 -16.02 -8.25 -3.35
N PRO A 548 -15.21 -9.29 -3.12
CA PRO A 548 -13.76 -9.14 -3.08
C PRO A 548 -13.22 -8.68 -4.44
N VAL A 549 -12.26 -7.77 -4.45
CA VAL A 549 -11.59 -7.31 -5.67
C VAL A 549 -10.11 -7.16 -5.41
N SER A 550 -9.27 -7.58 -6.34
CA SER A 550 -7.88 -7.13 -6.39
C SER A 550 -7.86 -5.61 -6.54
N MET A 551 -7.12 -4.91 -5.68
CA MET A 551 -6.94 -3.45 -5.78
C MET A 551 -5.86 -3.08 -6.81
N ILE A 552 -5.33 -4.07 -7.54
CA ILE A 552 -4.36 -3.95 -8.61
C ILE A 552 -5.11 -3.98 -9.95
N CYS A 553 -5.13 -2.86 -10.65
CA CYS A 553 -5.89 -2.67 -11.88
C CYS A 553 -5.54 -3.75 -12.92
N HIS A 554 -6.55 -4.40 -13.49
CA HIS A 554 -6.41 -5.49 -14.47
C HIS A 554 -5.57 -6.71 -14.02
N VAL A 555 -5.49 -6.99 -12.72
CA VAL A 555 -4.86 -8.21 -12.21
C VAL A 555 -5.81 -8.95 -11.27
N GLY A 556 -5.98 -10.25 -11.49
CA GLY A 556 -6.92 -11.11 -10.77
C GLY A 556 -8.27 -11.29 -11.46
N LYS A 557 -9.07 -12.25 -10.97
CA LYS A 557 -10.42 -12.60 -11.48
C LYS A 557 -11.35 -11.39 -11.47
N ARG A 558 -11.33 -10.64 -10.36
CA ARG A 558 -12.06 -9.39 -10.16
C ARG A 558 -11.08 -8.34 -9.67
N TRP A 559 -11.13 -7.15 -10.25
CA TRP A 559 -10.21 -6.07 -9.95
C TRP A 559 -10.94 -4.73 -9.90
N ALA A 560 -10.44 -3.82 -9.07
CA ALA A 560 -10.91 -2.45 -8.97
C ALA A 560 -10.27 -1.57 -10.06
N GLY A 561 -11.08 -0.77 -10.73
CA GLY A 561 -10.60 0.24 -11.66
C GLY A 561 -9.99 1.43 -10.93
N THR A 562 -9.17 2.19 -11.66
CA THR A 562 -8.49 3.37 -11.13
C THR A 562 -8.58 4.56 -12.09
N TRP A 563 -8.05 5.72 -11.73
CA TRP A 563 -8.12 6.89 -12.60
C TRP A 563 -7.27 6.72 -13.87
N PHE A 564 -6.08 6.11 -13.76
CA PHE A 564 -5.20 5.84 -14.90
C PHE A 564 -5.64 4.68 -15.78
N GLN A 565 -6.46 3.76 -15.26
CA GLN A 565 -6.87 2.52 -15.95
C GLN A 565 -5.67 1.81 -16.63
N THR A 566 -4.57 1.70 -15.89
CA THR A 566 -3.31 1.13 -16.37
C THR A 566 -3.06 -0.16 -15.63
N ARG A 567 -2.86 -1.27 -16.34
CA ARG A 567 -2.61 -2.57 -15.71
C ARG A 567 -1.43 -2.47 -14.73
N GLY A 568 -1.64 -2.97 -13.51
CA GLY A 568 -0.64 -2.99 -12.45
C GLY A 568 -0.65 -1.78 -11.51
N VAL A 569 -1.33 -0.68 -11.84
CA VAL A 569 -1.48 0.43 -10.87
C VAL A 569 -2.41 0.00 -9.74
N ILE A 570 -2.15 0.56 -8.55
CA ILE A 570 -2.85 0.19 -7.32
C ILE A 570 -3.59 1.43 -6.81
N CYS A 571 -4.89 1.29 -6.57
CA CYS A 571 -5.72 2.36 -6.00
C CYS A 571 -5.44 2.61 -4.52
N ASN A 572 -5.90 3.75 -4.01
CA ASN A 572 -5.89 4.13 -2.60
C ASN A 572 -6.58 3.07 -1.73
N GLY A 573 -7.76 2.60 -2.16
CA GLY A 573 -8.47 1.47 -1.54
C GLY A 573 -9.55 1.89 -0.53
N PHE A 574 -9.79 1.06 0.48
CA PHE A 574 -10.87 1.29 1.45
C PHE A 574 -10.57 2.43 2.44
N SER A 575 -11.62 3.18 2.79
CA SER A 575 -11.64 4.23 3.81
C SER A 575 -13.06 4.30 4.42
N THR A 576 -13.38 5.36 5.16
CA THR A 576 -14.73 5.63 5.68
C THR A 576 -15.46 6.77 4.98
N GLY A 577 -14.72 7.76 4.49
CA GLY A 577 -15.23 9.05 4.01
C GLY A 577 -15.37 9.17 2.50
N GLU A 578 -15.75 10.35 2.03
CA GLU A 578 -15.57 10.71 0.62
C GLU A 578 -14.09 10.88 0.28
N GLN A 579 -13.69 10.53 -0.95
CA GLN A 579 -12.30 10.68 -1.37
C GLN A 579 -11.88 12.17 -1.41
N PHE A 580 -10.70 12.45 -0.86
CA PHE A 580 -10.09 13.77 -0.64
C PHE A 580 -10.86 14.68 0.32
N LYS A 581 -11.60 14.11 1.28
CA LYS A 581 -12.24 14.86 2.35
C LYS A 581 -11.89 14.31 3.72
N TYR A 582 -11.70 15.22 4.66
CA TYR A 582 -11.61 14.93 6.10
C TYR A 582 -13.00 15.06 6.72
N ASP A 583 -13.93 14.19 6.31
CA ASP A 583 -15.34 14.24 6.68
C ASP A 583 -15.74 13.23 7.76
N VAL A 584 -14.82 12.35 8.18
CA VAL A 584 -15.07 11.34 9.21
C VAL A 584 -13.93 11.32 10.23
N GLU A 585 -14.24 11.71 11.46
CA GLU A 585 -13.30 11.67 12.59
C GLU A 585 -12.82 10.22 12.89
N PRO A 586 -11.55 10.04 13.33
CA PRO A 586 -10.95 8.73 13.60
C PRO A 586 -11.45 8.11 14.91
N LYS A 587 -12.75 7.84 14.99
CA LYS A 587 -13.40 7.23 16.15
C LYS A 587 -13.71 5.76 15.90
N ARG A 588 -13.69 4.94 16.95
CA ARG A 588 -13.97 3.50 16.86
C ARG A 588 -15.35 3.20 16.28
N GLU A 589 -16.36 4.02 16.60
CA GLU A 589 -17.73 3.89 16.09
C GLU A 589 -17.88 4.22 14.59
N ASN A 590 -16.95 5.01 14.07
CA ASN A 590 -16.89 5.42 12.68
C ASN A 590 -16.02 4.49 11.82
N ASP A 591 -15.13 3.72 12.45
CA ASP A 591 -14.14 2.91 11.77
C ASP A 591 -14.76 1.76 10.97
N GLY A 592 -14.23 1.55 9.78
CA GLY A 592 -14.61 0.45 8.90
C GLY A 592 -14.39 0.73 7.42
N PRO A 593 -14.38 -0.31 6.57
CA PRO A 593 -14.19 -0.17 5.13
C PRO A 593 -15.50 0.25 4.45
N PHE A 594 -16.02 1.43 4.80
CA PHE A 594 -17.34 1.93 4.42
C PHE A 594 -17.35 2.74 3.12
N SER A 595 -16.19 3.14 2.61
CA SER A 595 -16.00 3.77 1.31
C SER A 595 -14.84 3.12 0.55
N PHE A 596 -14.85 3.28 -0.77
CA PHE A 596 -13.77 2.81 -1.63
C PHE A 596 -13.25 3.96 -2.49
N THR A 597 -11.99 4.30 -2.31
CA THR A 597 -11.28 5.41 -2.97
C THR A 597 -10.43 4.85 -4.12
N ASP A 598 -10.67 5.37 -5.33
CA ASP A 598 -10.27 4.76 -6.59
C ASP A 598 -9.17 5.52 -7.35
N GLU A 599 -8.66 6.63 -6.81
CA GLU A 599 -7.43 7.19 -7.35
C GLU A 599 -6.27 6.20 -7.14
N ASP A 600 -5.38 6.10 -8.12
CA ASP A 600 -4.14 5.33 -8.01
C ASP A 600 -2.95 6.22 -7.71
N TRP A 601 -2.02 5.71 -6.90
CA TRP A 601 -0.84 6.44 -6.44
C TRP A 601 0.42 5.55 -6.55
N ILE A 602 1.53 6.09 -7.06
CA ILE A 602 2.77 5.32 -7.28
C ILE A 602 3.27 4.63 -6.00
N PRO A 603 3.30 5.28 -4.82
CA PRO A 603 3.70 4.66 -3.57
C PRO A 603 2.92 3.40 -3.18
N HIS A 604 1.67 3.22 -3.59
CA HIS A 604 0.97 1.95 -3.37
C HIS A 604 1.66 0.80 -4.09
N SER A 605 2.12 1.04 -5.32
CA SER A 605 2.90 0.08 -6.09
C SER A 605 4.30 -0.11 -5.48
N ALA A 606 4.94 0.95 -4.98
CA ALA A 606 6.23 0.85 -4.30
C ALA A 606 6.14 -0.03 -3.04
N GLY A 607 5.12 0.18 -2.20
CA GLY A 607 4.84 -0.64 -1.03
C GLY A 607 4.58 -2.09 -1.40
N TRP A 608 3.72 -2.33 -2.41
CA TRP A 608 3.44 -3.68 -2.94
C TRP A 608 4.72 -4.41 -3.36
N LEU A 609 5.54 -3.79 -4.22
CA LEU A 609 6.81 -4.35 -4.68
C LEU A 609 7.70 -4.72 -3.49
N THR A 610 7.90 -3.76 -2.58
CA THR A 610 8.72 -3.92 -1.36
C THR A 610 8.30 -5.16 -0.55
N GLY A 611 6.99 -5.39 -0.41
CA GLY A 611 6.45 -6.58 0.25
C GLY A 611 6.64 -7.87 -0.55
N ILE A 612 6.22 -7.92 -1.82
CA ILE A 612 6.24 -9.16 -2.61
C ILE A 612 7.64 -9.70 -2.89
N ILE A 613 8.68 -8.85 -2.91
CA ILE A 613 10.05 -9.30 -3.17
C ILE A 613 10.59 -10.16 -2.02
N ARG A 614 10.10 -9.93 -0.79
CA ARG A 614 10.53 -10.66 0.41
C ARG A 614 9.71 -11.93 0.65
N LEU A 615 8.53 -12.03 0.05
CA LEU A 615 7.65 -13.20 0.13
C LEU A 615 8.21 -14.35 -0.72
#